data_AF-A0A835I0L2-F1
#
_entry.id   AF-A0A835I0L2-F1
#
_cell.length_a   1.000
_cell.length_b   1.000
_cell.length_c   1.000
_cell.angle_alpha   90.00
_cell.angle_beta   90.00
_cell.angle_gamma   90.00
#
_symmetry.space_group_name_H-M   'P 1'
#
loop_
_entity.id
_entity.type
_entity.pdbx_description
1 polymer ?
#
loop_
_entity_poly.entity_id
_entity_poly.type
_entity_poly.pdbx_seq_one_letter_code
_entity_poly.pdbx_strand_id
1 'polypeptide(L)'
;MFPVLLNFVDHLKRKTFNVCVVYLLDSQFMTDVTKFISGCMASLSAMVQLELPHVNILSKMDLVTNKKDLENIQYVLSQIDYCIQYGEDADVKVKDFDLGDDSDAGND
;
A
#
# COMPACT_ATOMS: atom_id res chain seq x y z
N MET A 1 4.72 15.04 -12.66
CA MET A 1 5.96 14.40 -12.19
C MET A 1 5.79 12.89 -11.97
N PHE A 2 4.69 12.44 -11.33
CA PHE A 2 4.38 11.01 -11.08
C PHE A 2 4.37 10.03 -12.28
N PRO A 3 3.82 10.34 -13.48
CA PRO A 3 3.76 9.34 -14.57
C PRO A 3 5.14 8.97 -15.12
N VAL A 4 6.15 9.82 -14.93
CA VAL A 4 7.53 9.54 -15.33
C VAL A 4 8.13 8.42 -14.47
N LEU A 5 7.77 8.38 -13.18
CA LEU A 5 8.26 7.36 -12.26
C LEU A 5 7.70 5.98 -12.61
N LEU A 6 6.39 5.89 -12.89
CA LEU A 6 5.74 4.66 -13.36
C LEU A 6 6.37 4.15 -14.66
N ASN A 7 6.53 5.03 -15.66
CA ASN A 7 7.21 4.67 -16.89
C ASN A 7 8.62 4.15 -16.63
N PHE A 8 9.38 4.76 -15.71
CA PHE A 8 10.72 4.31 -15.36
C PHE A 8 10.72 2.95 -14.66
N VAL A 9 9.81 2.75 -13.69
CA VAL A 9 9.58 1.47 -13.01
C VAL A 9 9.24 0.38 -14.03
N ASP A 10 8.34 0.65 -14.97
CA ASP A 10 7.96 -0.32 -16.01
C ASP A 10 9.14 -0.66 -16.93
N HIS A 11 9.97 0.33 -17.28
CA HIS A 11 11.19 0.07 -18.03
C HIS A 11 12.18 -0.80 -17.25
N LEU A 12 12.29 -0.64 -15.93
CA LEU A 12 13.13 -1.45 -15.05
C LEU A 12 12.57 -2.87 -14.86
N LYS A 13 11.25 -2.99 -14.64
CA LYS A 13 10.56 -4.29 -14.54
C LYS A 13 10.75 -5.12 -15.82
N ARG A 14 10.67 -4.50 -17.00
CA ARG A 14 10.96 -5.16 -18.30
C ARG A 14 12.40 -5.67 -18.42
N LYS A 15 13.35 -5.07 -17.69
CA LYS A 15 14.75 -5.52 -17.61
C LYS A 15 15.00 -6.54 -16.49
N THR A 16 13.93 -7.17 -15.99
CA THR A 16 13.98 -8.24 -14.98
C THR A 16 14.47 -7.79 -13.58
N PHE A 17 14.45 -6.49 -13.30
CA PHE A 17 14.75 -5.96 -11.98
C PHE A 17 13.52 -5.95 -11.09
N ASN A 18 13.67 -6.42 -9.85
CA ASN A 18 12.69 -6.23 -8.79
C ASN A 18 12.82 -4.82 -8.22
N VAL A 19 11.81 -3.99 -8.42
CA VAL A 19 11.81 -2.60 -7.95
C VAL A 19 11.08 -2.51 -6.62
N CYS A 20 11.67 -1.80 -5.67
CA CYS A 20 11.08 -1.50 -4.35
C CYS A 20 11.29 -0.01 -4.07
N VAL A 21 10.32 0.60 -3.39
CA VAL A 21 10.38 2.01 -3.01
C VAL A 21 10.69 2.09 -1.52
N VAL A 22 11.60 2.98 -1.14
CA VAL A 22 11.97 3.20 0.26
C VAL A 22 11.51 4.59 0.68
N TYR A 23 10.70 4.66 1.72
CA TYR A 23 10.25 5.91 2.32
C TYR A 23 11.04 6.17 3.61
N LEU A 24 11.89 7.19 3.58
CA LEU A 24 12.70 7.58 4.74
C LEU A 24 12.02 8.74 5.48
N LEU A 25 11.66 8.54 6.74
CA LEU A 25 11.09 9.58 7.60
C LEU A 25 12.03 9.88 8.78
N ASP A 26 12.26 11.16 9.08
CA ASP A 26 13.10 11.59 10.19
C ASP A 26 12.33 11.56 11.52
N SER A 27 12.99 11.18 12.62
CA SER A 27 12.40 11.14 13.96
C SER A 27 11.87 12.49 14.42
N GLN A 28 12.42 13.59 13.91
CA GLN A 28 11.92 14.92 14.21
C GLN A 28 10.47 15.12 13.72
N PHE A 29 10.04 14.41 12.66
CA PHE A 29 8.64 14.40 12.21
C PHE A 29 7.74 13.54 13.10
N MET A 30 8.31 12.64 13.90
CA MET A 30 7.60 11.82 14.89
C MET A 30 7.22 12.56 16.15
N THR A 31 7.85 13.71 16.41
CA THR A 31 7.57 14.51 17.62
C THR A 31 6.13 15.02 17.70
N ASP A 32 5.41 15.02 16.56
CA ASP A 32 4.00 15.37 16.49
C ASP A 32 3.26 14.28 15.71
N VAL A 33 2.25 13.70 16.36
CA VAL A 33 1.41 12.63 15.79
C VAL A 33 0.78 13.06 14.46
N THR A 34 0.40 14.33 14.32
CA THR A 34 -0.22 14.85 13.10
C THR A 34 0.73 14.83 11.92
N LYS A 35 2.00 15.18 12.15
CA LYS A 35 3.06 15.18 11.13
C LYS A 35 3.44 13.76 10.75
N PHE A 36 3.51 12.86 11.73
CA PHE A 36 3.75 11.45 11.47
C PHE A 36 2.65 10.82 10.60
N ILE A 37 1.38 11.03 10.97
CA ILE A 37 0.24 10.51 10.21
C ILE A 37 0.28 11.03 8.78
N SER A 38 0.56 12.32 8.58
CA SER A 38 0.69 12.91 7.25
C SER A 38 1.79 12.23 6.42
N GLY A 39 2.96 11.95 7.03
CA GLY A 39 4.05 11.21 6.38
C GLY A 39 3.66 9.77 6.02
N CYS A 40 3.00 9.05 6.93
CA CYS A 40 2.49 7.70 6.67
C CYS A 40 1.45 7.68 5.55
N MET A 41 0.50 8.61 5.55
CA MET A 41 -0.50 8.73 4.49
C MET A 41 0.13 9.08 3.14
N ALA A 42 1.16 9.92 3.12
CA ALA A 42 1.91 10.21 1.89
C ALA A 42 2.60 8.95 1.34
N SER A 43 3.25 8.18 2.21
CA SER A 43 3.87 6.90 1.82
C SER A 43 2.83 5.89 1.33
N LEU A 44 1.70 5.78 2.01
CA LEU A 44 0.64 4.85 1.65
C LEU A 44 -0.03 5.24 0.32
N SER A 45 -0.24 6.53 0.10
CA SER A 45 -0.76 7.05 -1.18
C SER A 45 0.18 6.74 -2.34
N ALA A 46 1.50 6.85 -2.13
CA ALA A 46 2.50 6.46 -3.12
C ALA A 46 2.50 4.95 -3.38
N MET A 47 2.33 4.12 -2.33
CA MET A 47 2.23 2.66 -2.45
C MET A 47 1.05 2.24 -3.35
N VAL A 48 -0.13 2.83 -3.14
CA VAL A 48 -1.33 2.56 -3.96
C VAL A 48 -1.15 3.03 -5.39
N GLN A 49 -0.52 4.19 -5.60
CA GLN A 49 -0.33 4.74 -6.96
C GLN A 49 0.77 4.04 -7.77
N LEU A 50 1.79 3.50 -7.10
CA LEU A 50 2.94 2.83 -7.76
C LEU A 50 2.78 1.31 -7.83
N GLU A 51 1.90 0.72 -7.03
CA GLU A 51 1.69 -0.73 -6.93
C GLU A 51 3.02 -1.49 -6.78
N LEU A 52 3.87 -0.95 -5.91
CA LEU A 52 5.21 -1.45 -5.61
C LEU A 52 5.36 -1.73 -4.12
N PRO A 53 6.19 -2.72 -3.74
CA PRO A 53 6.53 -2.94 -2.35
C PRO A 53 7.24 -1.71 -1.79
N HIS A 54 6.73 -1.21 -0.67
CA HIS A 54 7.25 -0.03 0.03
C HIS A 54 7.94 -0.45 1.33
N VAL A 55 9.14 0.06 1.57
CA VAL A 55 9.88 -0.12 2.83
C VAL A 55 9.96 1.22 3.54
N ASN A 56 9.29 1.34 4.68
CA ASN A 56 9.30 2.56 5.48
C ASN A 56 10.41 2.50 6.52
N ILE A 57 11.39 3.39 6.39
CA ILE A 57 12.55 3.49 7.29
C ILE A 57 12.41 4.75 8.13
N LEU A 58 12.58 4.60 9.44
CA LEU A 58 12.62 5.72 10.37
C LEU A 58 14.08 6.05 10.72
N SER A 59 14.49 7.29 10.43
CA SER A 59 15.83 7.81 10.67
C SER A 59 15.92 8.51 12.03
N LYS A 60 17.13 8.52 12.62
CA LYS A 60 17.46 9.24 13.87
C LYS A 60 16.57 8.86 15.06
N MET A 61 16.17 7.59 15.16
CA MET A 61 15.32 7.10 16.26
C MET A 61 15.99 7.24 17.65
N ASP A 62 17.31 7.43 17.70
CA ASP A 62 18.07 7.75 18.91
C ASP A 62 17.64 9.07 19.57
N LEU A 63 17.09 10.02 18.79
CA LEU A 63 16.57 11.29 19.30
C LEU A 63 15.17 11.17 19.92
N VAL A 64 14.51 10.02 19.80
CA VAL A 64 13.17 9.81 20.35
C VAL A 64 13.28 9.38 21.81
N THR A 65 13.19 10.35 22.71
CA THR A 65 13.28 10.10 24.17
C THR A 65 11.93 9.69 24.78
N ASN A 66 10.82 9.97 24.10
CA ASN A 66 9.47 9.74 24.60
C ASN A 66 8.89 8.41 24.12
N LYS A 67 8.65 7.49 25.06
CA LYS A 67 8.01 6.19 24.77
C LYS A 67 6.56 6.31 24.27
N LYS A 68 5.83 7.34 24.71
CA LYS A 68 4.45 7.58 24.27
C LYS A 68 4.33 7.84 22.77
N ASP A 69 5.32 8.52 22.19
CA ASP A 69 5.32 8.82 20.75
C ASP A 69 5.52 7.54 19.94
N LEU A 70 6.34 6.60 20.44
CA LEU A 70 6.51 5.27 19.87
C LEU A 70 5.23 4.42 19.92
N GLU A 71 4.51 4.45 21.04
CA GLU A 71 3.23 3.72 21.19
C GLU A 71 2.17 4.26 20.23
N ASN A 72 2.07 5.59 20.10
CA ASN A 72 1.16 6.22 19.14
C ASN A 72 1.49 5.84 17.69
N ILE A 73 2.78 5.78 17.35
CA ILE A 73 3.25 5.34 16.03
C ILE A 73 2.82 3.90 15.75
N GLN A 74 3.06 2.98 16.70
CA GLN A 74 2.68 1.58 16.54
C GLN A 74 1.17 1.41 16.41
N TYR A 75 0.39 2.18 17.18
CA TYR A 75 -1.06 2.16 17.07
C TYR A 75 -1.52 2.56 15.66
N VAL A 76 -1.06 3.71 15.15
CA VAL A 76 -1.42 4.17 13.80
C VAL A 76 -1.01 3.16 12.73
N LEU A 77 0.20 2.59 12.81
CA LEU A 77 0.66 1.58 11.86
C LEU A 77 -0.22 0.32 11.90
N SER A 78 -0.64 -0.14 13.09
CA SER A 78 -1.56 -1.28 13.22
C SER A 78 -2.93 -1.01 12.62
N GLN A 79 -3.47 0.22 12.76
CA GLN A 79 -4.74 0.58 12.15
C GLN A 79 -4.63 0.64 10.62
N ILE A 80 -3.50 1.12 10.10
CA ILE A 80 -3.22 1.13 8.66
C ILE A 80 -3.13 -0.31 8.14
N ASP A 81 -2.38 -1.17 8.81
CA ASP A 81 -2.20 -2.57 8.42
C ASP A 81 -3.53 -3.34 8.40
N TYR A 82 -4.37 -3.11 9.41
CA TYR A 82 -5.73 -3.62 9.45
C TYR A 82 -6.54 -3.13 8.24
N CYS A 83 -6.56 -1.83 7.96
CA CYS A 83 -7.31 -1.28 6.81
C CYS A 83 -6.82 -1.80 5.46
N ILE A 84 -5.52 -2.09 5.30
CA ILE A 84 -4.96 -2.64 4.06
C ILE A 84 -5.39 -4.10 3.88
N GLN A 85 -5.30 -4.92 4.93
CA GLN A 85 -5.70 -6.34 4.89
C GLN A 85 -7.19 -6.53 4.55
N TYR A 86 -8.06 -5.64 5.04
CA TYR A 86 -9.48 -5.65 4.66
C TYR A 86 -9.72 -5.44 3.16
N GLY A 87 -8.82 -4.76 2.47
CA GLY A 87 -8.88 -4.60 1.01
C GLY A 87 -8.44 -5.86 0.25
N GLU A 88 -7.56 -6.67 0.83
CA GLU A 88 -7.05 -7.92 0.24
C GLU A 88 -8.11 -9.04 0.30
N ASP A 89 -8.85 -9.15 1.40
CA ASP A 89 -9.92 -10.16 1.56
C ASP A 89 -11.16 -9.91 0.67
N ALA A 90 -11.31 -8.72 0.10
CA ALA A 90 -12.46 -8.36 -0.74
C ALA A 90 -12.34 -8.83 -2.20
N ASP A 91 -11.22 -9.44 -2.60
CA ASP A 91 -11.01 -9.97 -3.95
C ASP A 91 -11.34 -11.48 -4.03
N VAL A 92 -12.57 -11.87 -3.67
CA VAL A 92 -13.06 -13.25 -3.91
C VAL A 92 -14.53 -13.30 -4.38
N LYS A 93 -14.68 -13.32 -5.71
CA LYS A 93 -15.53 -14.20 -6.56
C LYS A 93 -16.13 -13.45 -7.74
N VAL A 94 -15.43 -13.50 -8.88
CA VAL A 94 -16.11 -13.46 -10.18
C VAL A 94 -17.01 -14.69 -10.22
N LYS A 95 -18.31 -14.49 -10.01
CA LYS A 95 -19.31 -15.52 -10.22
C LYS A 95 -19.63 -15.47 -11.71
N ASP A 96 -18.89 -16.23 -12.51
CA ASP A 96 -19.25 -16.47 -13.91
C ASP A 96 -20.64 -17.10 -13.92
N PHE A 97 -21.64 -16.31 -14.30
CA PHE A 97 -22.96 -16.82 -14.63
C PHE A 97 -22.85 -17.46 -16.01
N ASP A 98 -22.47 -18.74 -16.05
CA ASP A 98 -22.72 -19.60 -17.21
C ASP A 98 -24.24 -19.73 -17.37
N LEU A 99 -24.83 -18.83 -18.15
CA LEU A 99 -26.15 -19.01 -18.74
C LEU A 99 -25.97 -20.01 -19.88
N GLY A 100 -26.10 -21.29 -19.53
CA GLY A 100 -26.25 -22.37 -20.49
C GLY A 100 -27.44 -22.08 -21.41
N ASP A 101 -27.15 -22.12 -22.71
CA ASP A 101 -28.11 -21.98 -23.79
C ASP A 101 -29.02 -23.22 -23.82
N ASP A 102 -30.20 -23.15 -23.20
CA ASP A 102 -31.27 -24.14 -23.42
C ASP A 102 -31.96 -23.81 -24.75
N SER A 103 -31.25 -24.10 -25.85
CA SER A 103 -31.83 -24.24 -27.18
C SER A 103 -32.24 -25.70 -27.40
N ASP A 104 -33.29 -26.16 -26.71
CA ASP A 104 -33.96 -27.42 -27.05
C ASP A 104 -35.28 -27.18 -27.78
N ALA A 105 -35.24 -27.65 -29.03
CA ALA A 105 -36.23 -27.52 -30.07
C ALA A 105 -37.54 -28.21 -29.72
N GLY A 106 -38.64 -27.63 -30.21
CA GLY A 106 -39.86 -28.40 -30.38
C GLY A 106 -39.65 -29.52 -31.40
N ASN A 107 -40.10 -30.73 -31.08
CA ASN A 107 -40.83 -31.59 -32.00
C ASN A 107 -41.50 -32.76 -31.25
N ASP A 108 -42.70 -33.10 -31.72
CA ASP A 108 -43.56 -34.28 -31.46
C ASP A 108 -44.37 -34.36 -30.16
#